data_AF-A0A350IB01-F1
#
_entry.id   AF-A0A350IB01-F1
#
_cell.length_a   1.000
_cell.length_b   1.000
_cell.length_c   1.000
_cell.angle_alpha   90.00
_cell.angle_beta   90.00
_cell.angle_gamma   90.00
#
_symmetry.space_group_name_H-M   'P 1'
#
loop_
_entity.id
_entity.type
_entity.pdbx_description
1 polymer ?
#
loop_
_entity_poly.entity_id
_entity_poly.type
_entity_poly.pdbx_seq_one_letter_code
_entity_poly.pdbx_strand_id
1 'polypeptide(L)'
;MSTFKQNIEKGIPSILPPKRIFQADSNPAPKRKEILTPEDRILALRNALRYFPVEWHAELVVEFAAELKEYGRIYMHRFKPEYNIYARPIEEYPYVTKQAAAIMLMIQNNLDPAVAQHPDELITYGGNGSVFQNWAQYLLTMQYLSQMTELQTLHMYSGHPMGLFPSSKDAPRVVVTNGMVIPNYSSPDDLERFNALGVSQYGQMTAGSFMYIGPQGIVHGTTITVMNAFRKVLAKGESPAGKIFLTAGLGGMSGAQPKAGNIAGCITICAEVNPNAATKRHEQGWVDVLIDNMDDLIARVRNAKEQSEVVSIAYIGNVVEIWERFFEEDIYIHLGSDQTSLHNPWSGGYYPIGLSYDDSNTLLRDDPSAFKDEVQKTLRRHAIAVNKHNASGTYFFDYGNAFLLECSRAGADVMADNGIDFKYQSYVQDILGPMCFDYGFGPFRWVCASGKSDDLDKTDEIA
;
A
#
# COMPACT_ATOMS: atom_id res chain seq x y z
N MET A 1 36.92 -3.90 -8.00
CA MET A 1 35.53 -3.48 -7.69
C MET A 1 35.48 -3.10 -6.22
N SER A 2 34.76 -2.03 -5.87
CA SER A 2 34.54 -1.63 -4.47
C SER A 2 33.69 -2.68 -3.73
N THR A 3 33.98 -2.90 -2.45
CA THR A 3 33.14 -3.79 -1.61
C THR A 3 31.78 -3.14 -1.32
N PHE A 4 30.78 -3.92 -0.92
CA PHE A 4 29.48 -3.39 -0.48
C PHE A 4 29.64 -2.31 0.61
N LYS A 5 30.46 -2.56 1.63
CA LYS A 5 30.76 -1.62 2.71
C LYS A 5 31.34 -0.30 2.18
N GLN A 6 32.32 -0.38 1.29
CA GLN A 6 32.92 0.81 0.67
C GLN A 6 31.89 1.61 -0.17
N ASN A 7 30.96 0.93 -0.84
CA ASN A 7 29.92 1.60 -1.63
C ASN A 7 28.92 2.36 -0.73
N ILE A 8 28.58 1.82 0.44
CA ILE A 8 27.72 2.48 1.42
C ILE A 8 28.40 3.72 2.01
N GLU A 9 29.66 3.59 2.44
CA GLU A 9 30.40 4.69 3.10
C GLU A 9 30.70 5.87 2.17
N LYS A 10 30.69 5.66 0.86
CA LYS A 10 31.07 6.65 -0.16
C LYS A 10 30.10 7.82 -0.25
N GLY A 11 28.80 7.59 -0.04
CA GLY A 11 27.77 8.58 -0.31
C GLY A 11 27.75 9.04 -1.77
N ILE A 12 27.65 10.35 -2.00
CA ILE A 12 27.80 10.90 -3.36
C ILE A 12 29.22 10.63 -3.84
N PRO A 13 29.41 10.00 -5.02
CA PRO A 13 30.75 9.67 -5.50
C PRO A 13 31.60 10.94 -5.71
N SER A 14 32.92 10.79 -5.70
CA SER A 14 33.84 11.90 -5.97
C SER A 14 34.02 12.21 -7.46
N ILE A 15 33.58 11.30 -8.34
CA ILE A 15 33.64 11.41 -9.80
C ILE A 15 32.24 11.15 -10.33
N LEU A 16 31.80 11.94 -11.31
CA LEU A 16 30.49 11.80 -11.95
C LEU A 16 30.41 10.42 -12.61
N PRO A 17 29.49 9.54 -12.18
CA PRO A 17 29.33 8.24 -12.80
C PRO A 17 28.87 8.37 -14.26
N PRO A 18 29.14 7.35 -15.11
CA PRO A 18 28.60 7.31 -16.45
C PRO A 18 27.07 7.40 -16.42
N LYS A 19 26.47 7.93 -17.49
CA LYS A 19 25.02 8.00 -17.59
C LYS A 19 24.44 6.58 -17.58
N ARG A 20 23.41 6.36 -16.77
CA ARG A 20 22.76 5.05 -16.65
C ARG A 20 21.70 4.90 -17.75
N ILE A 21 21.69 3.75 -18.42
CA ILE A 21 20.64 3.34 -19.34
C ILE A 21 19.75 2.37 -18.59
N PHE A 22 18.47 2.71 -18.43
CA PHE A 22 17.50 1.87 -17.75
C PHE A 22 17.05 0.72 -18.66
N GLN A 23 16.92 -0.49 -18.08
CA GLN A 23 16.41 -1.66 -18.79
C GLN A 23 14.87 -1.68 -18.74
N ALA A 24 14.25 -2.21 -19.79
CA ALA A 24 12.80 -2.20 -19.99
C ALA A 24 12.02 -3.14 -19.05
N ASP A 25 12.69 -4.06 -18.34
CA ASP A 25 12.05 -5.08 -17.49
C ASP A 25 11.72 -4.61 -16.06
N SER A 26 11.84 -3.31 -15.76
CA SER A 26 11.39 -2.77 -14.47
C SER A 26 9.86 -2.61 -14.44
N ASN A 27 9.27 -2.59 -13.23
CA ASN A 27 7.88 -2.18 -13.01
C ASN A 27 7.90 -0.68 -12.63
N PRO A 28 7.99 0.26 -13.59
CA PRO A 28 8.16 1.67 -13.28
C PRO A 28 6.93 2.26 -12.60
N ALA A 29 7.14 3.25 -11.74
CA ALA A 29 6.03 4.05 -11.25
C ALA A 29 5.33 4.80 -12.41
N PRO A 30 3.99 4.97 -12.36
CA PRO A 30 3.27 5.72 -13.38
C PRO A 30 3.74 7.19 -13.42
N LYS A 31 3.70 7.79 -14.61
CA LYS A 31 4.02 9.22 -14.80
C LYS A 31 3.17 10.08 -13.87
N ARG A 32 3.80 11.02 -13.17
CA ARG A 32 3.11 11.92 -12.21
C ARG A 32 2.41 13.09 -12.90
N LYS A 33 1.43 13.65 -12.21
CA LYS A 33 0.65 14.82 -12.67
C LYS A 33 1.59 15.98 -12.97
N GLU A 34 1.50 16.54 -14.17
CA GLU A 34 2.24 17.75 -14.52
C GLU A 34 1.59 18.98 -13.87
N ILE A 35 2.12 19.38 -12.71
CA ILE A 35 1.55 20.49 -11.92
C ILE A 35 2.48 21.70 -11.78
N LEU A 36 3.77 21.54 -12.12
CA LEU A 36 4.77 22.61 -11.96
C LEU A 36 4.63 23.70 -13.02
N THR A 37 4.65 24.96 -12.57
CA THR A 37 4.82 26.14 -13.44
C THR A 37 6.23 26.19 -14.04
N PRO A 38 6.50 27.06 -15.04
CA PRO A 38 7.86 27.26 -15.56
C PRO A 38 8.88 27.64 -14.48
N GLU A 39 8.51 28.52 -13.54
CA GLU A 39 9.36 28.93 -12.42
C GLU A 39 9.61 27.77 -11.45
N ASP A 40 8.57 26.97 -11.17
CA ASP A 40 8.68 25.78 -10.33
C ASP A 40 9.61 24.75 -10.95
N ARG A 41 9.59 24.56 -12.27
CA ARG A 41 10.51 23.64 -12.95
C ARG A 41 11.97 24.09 -12.78
N ILE A 42 12.25 25.39 -12.89
CA ILE A 42 13.58 25.93 -12.62
C ILE A 42 13.98 25.70 -11.16
N LEU A 43 13.05 25.92 -10.22
CA LEU A 43 13.28 25.69 -8.80
C LEU A 43 13.53 24.20 -8.50
N ALA A 44 12.77 23.28 -9.09
CA ALA A 44 12.96 21.84 -8.93
C ALA A 44 14.37 21.40 -9.37
N LEU A 45 14.84 21.91 -10.52
CA LEU A 45 16.18 21.64 -11.02
C LEU A 45 17.27 22.19 -10.08
N ARG A 46 17.12 23.44 -9.63
CA ARG A 46 18.03 24.02 -8.63
C ARG A 46 18.05 23.19 -7.35
N ASN A 47 16.87 22.77 -6.89
CA ASN A 47 16.73 21.98 -5.67
C ASN A 47 17.42 20.62 -5.78
N ALA A 48 17.32 19.95 -6.92
CA ALA A 48 18.00 18.69 -7.21
C ALA A 48 19.53 18.86 -7.29
N LEU A 49 20.01 19.95 -7.87
CA LEU A 49 21.46 20.22 -8.02
C LEU A 49 22.18 20.50 -6.70
N ARG A 50 21.47 20.85 -5.62
CA ARG A 50 22.07 21.10 -4.29
C ARG A 50 22.85 19.91 -3.73
N TYR A 51 22.55 18.69 -4.17
CA TYR A 51 23.25 17.48 -3.72
C TYR A 51 24.59 17.24 -4.39
N PHE A 52 24.94 18.01 -5.44
CA PHE A 52 26.07 17.73 -6.30
C PHE A 52 27.04 18.90 -6.43
N PRO A 53 28.34 18.63 -6.66
CA PRO A 53 29.33 19.66 -6.95
C PRO A 53 28.94 20.53 -8.16
N VAL A 54 29.30 21.81 -8.11
CA VAL A 54 28.92 22.82 -9.13
C VAL A 54 29.45 22.44 -10.52
N GLU A 55 30.59 21.76 -10.58
CA GLU A 55 31.24 21.31 -11.81
C GLU A 55 30.36 20.33 -12.60
N TRP A 56 29.44 19.63 -11.94
CA TRP A 56 28.54 18.66 -12.57
C TRP A 56 27.21 19.28 -13.00
N HIS A 57 26.92 20.51 -12.57
CA HIS A 57 25.59 21.11 -12.77
C HIS A 57 25.22 21.26 -14.24
N ALA A 58 26.17 21.61 -15.10
CA ALA A 58 25.92 21.78 -16.53
C ALA A 58 25.47 20.48 -17.23
N GLU A 59 25.98 19.33 -16.77
CA GLU A 59 25.58 18.02 -17.30
C GLU A 59 24.30 17.51 -16.63
N LEU A 60 24.26 17.56 -15.30
CA LEU A 60 23.15 17.03 -14.51
C LEU A 60 21.85 17.81 -14.72
N VAL A 61 21.90 19.12 -14.98
CA VAL A 61 20.68 19.91 -15.21
C VAL A 61 19.92 19.43 -16.44
N VAL A 62 20.62 19.01 -17.50
CA VAL A 62 20.02 18.50 -18.73
C VAL A 62 19.36 17.15 -18.45
N GLU A 63 20.03 16.29 -17.68
CA GLU A 63 19.51 14.98 -17.30
C GLU A 63 18.30 15.08 -16.37
N PHE A 64 18.38 15.90 -15.32
CA PHE A 64 17.27 16.12 -14.39
C PHE A 64 16.07 16.81 -15.06
N ALA A 65 16.30 17.69 -16.04
CA ALA A 65 15.22 18.26 -16.84
C ALA A 65 14.53 17.20 -17.71
N ALA A 66 15.28 16.22 -18.22
CA ALA A 66 14.73 15.09 -18.95
C ALA A 66 13.90 14.19 -18.02
N GLU A 67 14.42 13.80 -16.86
CA GLU A 67 13.67 13.00 -15.87
C GLU A 67 12.38 13.72 -15.43
N LEU A 68 12.46 15.01 -15.12
CA LEU A 68 11.29 15.79 -14.72
C LEU A 68 10.20 15.81 -15.81
N LYS A 69 10.59 15.88 -17.09
CA LYS A 69 9.67 15.84 -18.22
C LYS A 69 9.08 14.45 -18.44
N GLU A 70 9.90 13.42 -18.34
CA GLU A 70 9.53 12.05 -18.63
C GLU A 70 8.64 11.46 -17.52
N TYR A 71 9.06 11.62 -16.27
CA TYR A 71 8.44 10.96 -15.11
C TYR A 71 7.59 11.91 -14.26
N GLY A 72 7.74 13.23 -14.42
CA GLY A 72 7.17 14.22 -13.51
C GLY A 72 7.93 14.37 -12.18
N ARG A 73 9.09 13.69 -12.07
CA ARG A 73 9.96 13.64 -10.87
C ARG A 73 11.43 13.58 -11.30
N ILE A 74 12.32 13.94 -10.38
CA ILE A 74 13.77 13.82 -10.54
C ILE A 74 14.24 12.75 -9.55
N TYR A 75 14.37 11.52 -10.01
CA TYR A 75 14.80 10.37 -9.21
C TYR A 75 16.32 10.26 -9.11
N MET A 76 17.05 10.90 -10.02
CA MET A 76 18.50 10.86 -10.13
C MET A 76 18.99 9.43 -10.41
N HIS A 77 18.38 8.78 -11.40
CA HIS A 77 18.57 7.37 -11.73
C HIS A 77 20.04 6.98 -11.97
N ARG A 78 20.83 7.91 -12.50
CA ARG A 78 22.30 7.78 -12.63
C ARG A 78 23.01 7.40 -11.34
N PHE A 79 22.48 7.79 -10.18
CA PHE A 79 23.10 7.56 -8.87
C PHE A 79 22.54 6.35 -8.13
N LYS A 80 21.58 5.62 -8.70
CA LYS A 80 21.15 4.34 -8.14
C LYS A 80 22.37 3.40 -8.02
N PRO A 81 22.61 2.75 -6.87
CA PRO A 81 23.73 1.82 -6.72
C PRO A 81 23.71 0.65 -7.71
N GLU A 82 24.85 0.01 -7.90
CA GLU A 82 25.00 -1.21 -8.72
C GLU A 82 24.87 -2.49 -7.91
N TYR A 83 24.99 -2.43 -6.58
CA TYR A 83 24.80 -3.61 -5.73
C TYR A 83 23.31 -3.97 -5.63
N ASN A 84 23.03 -5.25 -5.42
CA ASN A 84 21.68 -5.72 -5.13
C ASN A 84 21.19 -5.15 -3.79
N ILE A 85 20.03 -4.50 -3.83
CA ILE A 85 19.36 -3.92 -2.67
C ILE A 85 18.44 -4.99 -2.08
N TYR A 86 18.78 -5.45 -0.87
CA TYR A 86 17.99 -6.35 -0.05
C TYR A 86 18.47 -6.24 1.40
N ALA A 87 17.67 -6.71 2.36
CA ALA A 87 18.06 -6.76 3.76
C ALA A 87 19.15 -7.82 3.99
N ARG A 88 20.38 -7.39 4.31
CA ARG A 88 21.50 -8.29 4.59
C ARG A 88 21.58 -8.64 6.08
N PRO A 89 22.28 -9.71 6.47
CA PRO A 89 22.74 -9.88 7.84
C PRO A 89 23.41 -8.60 8.36
N ILE A 90 23.05 -8.17 9.57
CA ILE A 90 23.46 -6.86 10.12
C ILE A 90 24.98 -6.63 10.12
N GLU A 91 25.76 -7.69 10.26
CA GLU A 91 27.23 -7.67 10.29
C GLU A 91 27.87 -7.36 8.91
N GLU A 92 27.11 -7.48 7.82
CA GLU A 92 27.54 -7.11 6.46
C GLU A 92 27.52 -5.61 6.20
N TYR A 93 26.79 -4.83 7.00
CA TYR A 93 26.78 -3.37 6.88
C TYR A 93 28.06 -2.75 7.47
N PRO A 94 28.56 -1.65 6.91
CA PRO A 94 29.53 -0.82 7.60
C PRO A 94 28.82 -0.01 8.69
N TYR A 95 29.33 -0.03 9.91
CA TYR A 95 28.73 0.74 10.99
C TYR A 95 29.75 1.09 12.08
N VAL A 96 29.52 2.22 12.74
CA VAL A 96 30.10 2.52 14.06
C VAL A 96 29.17 2.04 15.18
N THR A 97 27.84 2.10 14.97
CA THR A 97 26.84 1.58 15.91
C THR A 97 25.92 0.54 15.28
N LYS A 98 25.62 -0.54 16.00
CA LYS A 98 24.70 -1.59 15.50
C LYS A 98 23.28 -1.07 15.26
N GLN A 99 22.82 -0.07 16.02
CA GLN A 99 21.52 0.55 15.80
C GLN A 99 21.43 1.20 14.40
N ALA A 100 22.49 1.89 13.95
CA ALA A 100 22.52 2.46 12.61
C ALA A 100 22.56 1.38 11.52
N ALA A 101 23.27 0.27 11.75
CA ALA A 101 23.26 -0.89 10.86
C ALA A 101 21.87 -1.49 10.69
N ALA A 102 21.11 -1.62 11.78
CA ALA A 102 19.72 -2.10 11.73
C ALA A 102 18.82 -1.16 10.90
N ILE A 103 19.03 0.16 10.97
CA ILE A 103 18.28 1.11 10.16
C ILE A 103 18.65 0.99 8.68
N MET A 104 19.93 0.82 8.34
CA MET A 104 20.36 0.55 6.96
C MET A 104 19.76 -0.74 6.40
N LEU A 105 19.71 -1.79 7.22
CA LEU A 105 19.03 -3.05 6.89
C LEU A 105 17.57 -2.80 6.53
N MET A 106 16.84 -2.08 7.37
CA MET A 106 15.43 -1.81 7.14
C MET A 106 15.16 -0.87 5.95
N ILE A 107 16.03 0.11 5.71
CA ILE A 107 15.98 0.95 4.50
C ILE A 107 16.11 0.08 3.24
N GLN A 108 17.08 -0.85 3.22
CA GLN A 108 17.24 -1.75 2.08
C GLN A 108 16.11 -2.76 1.96
N ASN A 109 15.52 -3.23 3.07
CA ASN A 109 14.30 -4.05 3.04
C ASN A 109 13.16 -3.33 2.32
N ASN A 110 12.92 -2.07 2.68
CA ASN A 110 11.86 -1.25 2.07
C ASN A 110 12.08 -0.96 0.57
N LEU A 111 13.31 -1.13 0.07
CA LEU A 111 13.69 -0.90 -1.33
C LEU A 111 14.06 -2.20 -2.06
N ASP A 112 13.90 -3.35 -1.42
CA ASP A 112 14.14 -4.66 -2.01
C ASP A 112 13.14 -4.86 -3.17
N PRO A 113 13.57 -5.24 -4.38
CA PRO A 113 12.66 -5.53 -5.49
C PRO A 113 11.61 -6.62 -5.19
N ALA A 114 11.85 -7.50 -4.23
CA ALA A 114 10.87 -8.49 -3.77
C ALA A 114 9.80 -7.91 -2.83
N VAL A 115 10.03 -6.71 -2.28
CA VAL A 115 9.18 -6.06 -1.27
C VAL A 115 8.53 -4.78 -1.82
N ALA A 116 9.30 -3.94 -2.49
CA ALA A 116 8.90 -2.63 -2.98
C ALA A 116 8.08 -2.72 -4.27
N GLN A 117 7.06 -1.87 -4.38
CA GLN A 117 6.19 -1.79 -5.56
C GLN A 117 6.93 -1.24 -6.79
N HIS A 118 7.69 -0.15 -6.60
CA HIS A 118 8.50 0.50 -7.64
C HIS A 118 9.88 0.83 -7.04
N PRO A 119 10.79 -0.17 -6.91
CA PRO A 119 12.05 -0.02 -6.19
C PRO A 119 12.96 1.06 -6.78
N ASP A 120 12.92 1.24 -8.10
CA ASP A 120 13.82 2.13 -8.84
C ASP A 120 13.43 3.61 -8.68
N GLU A 121 12.16 3.86 -8.39
CA GLU A 121 11.58 5.15 -8.01
C GLU A 121 11.45 5.32 -6.49
N LEU A 122 12.08 4.41 -5.72
CA LEU A 122 12.14 4.42 -4.26
C LEU A 122 10.77 4.34 -3.57
N ILE A 123 9.77 3.73 -4.22
CA ILE A 123 8.40 3.59 -3.73
C ILE A 123 8.17 2.17 -3.23
N THR A 124 7.84 2.05 -1.94
CA THR A 124 7.60 0.75 -1.31
C THR A 124 6.18 0.26 -1.57
N TYR A 125 5.14 1.08 -1.35
CA TYR A 125 3.74 0.68 -1.57
C TYR A 125 2.79 1.88 -1.66
N GLY A 126 1.51 1.60 -1.93
CA GLY A 126 0.45 2.61 -1.99
C GLY A 126 0.54 3.51 -3.23
N GLY A 127 1.26 3.08 -4.27
CA GLY A 127 1.44 3.80 -5.53
C GLY A 127 2.43 4.96 -5.46
N ASN A 128 2.57 5.64 -4.33
CA ASN A 128 3.50 6.78 -4.15
C ASN A 128 4.15 6.86 -2.75
N GLY A 129 3.94 5.86 -1.87
CA GLY A 129 4.59 5.80 -0.56
C GLY A 129 6.08 5.53 -0.70
N SER A 130 6.90 6.56 -0.56
CA SER A 130 8.33 6.53 -0.86
C SER A 130 9.21 6.46 0.39
N VAL A 131 10.38 5.85 0.21
CA VAL A 131 11.47 5.82 1.20
C VAL A 131 12.25 7.14 1.14
N PHE A 132 12.62 7.55 -0.07
CA PHE A 132 13.29 8.82 -0.37
C PHE A 132 12.72 9.42 -1.65
N GLN A 133 12.98 10.71 -1.88
CA GLN A 133 12.56 11.40 -3.11
C GLN A 133 13.46 11.05 -4.30
N ASN A 134 14.73 10.73 -4.04
CA ASN A 134 15.73 10.46 -5.07
C ASN A 134 16.93 9.65 -4.52
N TRP A 135 17.76 9.15 -5.43
CA TRP A 135 18.91 8.31 -5.09
C TRP A 135 20.04 9.05 -4.38
N ALA A 136 20.17 10.38 -4.53
CA ALA A 136 21.16 11.15 -3.76
C ALA A 136 20.86 11.14 -2.26
N GLN A 137 19.57 11.27 -1.90
CA GLN A 137 19.12 11.17 -0.51
C GLN A 137 19.42 9.79 0.08
N TYR A 138 19.14 8.71 -0.67
CA TYR A 138 19.53 7.36 -0.26
C TYR A 138 21.04 7.26 0.02
N LEU A 139 21.89 7.67 -0.93
CA LEU A 139 23.34 7.57 -0.79
C LEU A 139 23.87 8.31 0.44
N LEU A 140 23.42 9.55 0.66
CA LEU A 140 23.82 10.36 1.80
C LEU A 140 23.31 9.78 3.13
N THR A 141 22.07 9.29 3.18
CA THR A 141 21.54 8.64 4.39
C THR A 141 22.34 7.41 4.75
N MET A 142 22.64 6.54 3.77
CA MET A 142 23.43 5.32 4.01
C MET A 142 24.85 5.67 4.47
N GLN A 143 25.47 6.70 3.90
CA GLN A 143 26.77 7.23 4.34
C GLN A 143 26.73 7.75 5.78
N TYR A 144 25.75 8.57 6.14
CA TYR A 144 25.65 9.11 7.49
C TYR A 144 25.40 8.00 8.52
N LEU A 145 24.54 7.03 8.21
CA LEU A 145 24.29 5.89 9.09
C LEU A 145 25.53 5.01 9.29
N SER A 146 26.37 4.84 8.27
CA SER A 146 27.58 4.03 8.41
C SER A 146 28.64 4.68 9.32
N GLN A 147 28.63 6.00 9.44
CA GLN A 147 29.64 6.78 10.16
C GLN A 147 29.17 7.31 11.53
N MET A 148 27.86 7.38 11.78
CA MET A 148 27.32 8.01 12.98
C MET A 148 27.69 7.29 14.27
N THR A 149 27.96 8.07 15.31
CA THR A 149 28.22 7.57 16.67
C THR A 149 26.94 7.44 17.50
N GLU A 150 27.05 6.84 18.68
CA GLU A 150 25.95 6.75 19.67
C GLU A 150 25.55 8.11 20.27
N LEU A 151 26.34 9.16 20.04
CA LEU A 151 26.09 10.53 20.51
C LEU A 151 25.58 11.45 19.40
N GLN A 152 25.00 10.86 18.35
CA GLN A 152 24.42 11.60 17.24
C GLN A 152 23.02 11.09 16.88
N THR A 153 22.23 12.00 16.30
CA THR A 153 20.94 11.74 15.68
C THR A 153 20.97 12.28 14.25
N LEU A 154 20.57 11.46 13.28
CA LEU A 154 20.34 11.88 11.90
C LEU A 154 18.93 12.49 11.78
N HIS A 155 18.86 13.72 11.28
CA HIS A 155 17.58 14.39 11.06
C HIS A 155 17.15 14.25 9.60
N MET A 156 15.98 13.64 9.37
CA MET A 156 15.43 13.38 8.04
C MET A 156 14.21 14.28 7.78
N TYR A 157 14.30 15.09 6.72
CA TYR A 157 13.29 16.05 6.28
C TYR A 157 12.65 15.56 5.00
N SER A 158 11.56 14.80 5.13
CA SER A 158 10.84 14.18 4.01
C SER A 158 11.77 13.44 3.04
N GLY A 159 12.67 12.62 3.56
CA GLY A 159 13.68 11.92 2.78
C GLY A 159 15.02 12.66 2.65
N HIS A 160 15.07 14.00 2.76
CA HIS A 160 16.35 14.70 2.77
C HIS A 160 17.13 14.48 4.08
N PRO A 161 18.36 13.93 4.03
CA PRO A 161 19.19 13.84 5.22
C PRO A 161 19.83 15.20 5.54
N MET A 162 19.23 15.94 6.47
CA MET A 162 19.70 17.27 6.88
C MET A 162 21.11 17.21 7.48
N GLY A 163 21.41 16.13 8.20
CA GLY A 163 22.74 15.87 8.75
C GLY A 163 22.72 15.18 10.10
N LEU A 164 23.91 14.90 10.61
CA LEU A 164 24.14 14.35 11.95
C LEU A 164 24.31 15.47 12.97
N PHE A 165 23.46 15.48 14.00
CA PHE A 165 23.50 16.45 15.08
C PHE A 165 23.89 15.77 16.40
N PRO A 166 24.65 16.44 17.29
CA PRO A 166 24.95 15.89 18.62
C PRO A 166 23.68 15.56 19.43
N SER A 167 23.69 14.43 20.11
CA SER A 167 22.60 13.90 20.93
C SER A 167 23.13 13.12 22.14
N SER A 168 22.27 12.35 22.83
CA SER A 168 22.65 11.40 23.88
C SER A 168 22.56 9.95 23.40
N LYS A 169 23.16 9.02 24.17
CA LYS A 169 23.10 7.58 23.89
C LYS A 169 21.68 7.04 23.82
N ASP A 170 20.80 7.54 24.69
CA ASP A 170 19.40 7.13 24.79
C ASP A 170 18.49 7.83 23.75
N ALA A 171 19.00 8.81 23.02
CA ALA A 171 18.24 9.47 21.97
C ALA A 171 18.00 8.54 20.77
N PRO A 172 16.97 8.78 19.95
CA PRO A 172 16.81 8.12 18.67
C PRO A 172 18.04 8.33 17.78
N ARG A 173 18.47 7.30 17.06
CA ARG A 173 19.53 7.45 16.04
C ARG A 173 19.05 8.22 14.81
N VAL A 174 17.75 8.17 14.52
CA VAL A 174 17.14 8.90 13.40
C VAL A 174 15.82 9.49 13.86
N VAL A 175 15.57 10.75 13.49
CA VAL A 175 14.26 11.40 13.57
C VAL A 175 13.77 11.65 12.16
N VAL A 176 12.61 11.09 11.81
CA VAL A 176 12.04 11.18 10.46
C VAL A 176 10.74 11.95 10.46
N THR A 177 10.65 12.92 9.54
CA THR A 177 9.41 13.58 9.14
C THR A 177 9.16 13.29 7.68
N ASN A 178 7.90 13.05 7.28
CA ASN A 178 7.52 12.88 5.89
C ASN A 178 6.19 13.61 5.65
N GLY A 179 6.14 14.47 4.62
CA GLY A 179 4.89 15.12 4.23
C GLY A 179 4.37 16.17 5.22
N MET A 180 5.20 16.60 6.18
CA MET A 180 4.80 17.63 7.15
C MET A 180 4.65 18.97 6.45
N VAL A 181 3.46 19.56 6.55
CA VAL A 181 3.09 20.80 5.86
C VAL A 181 2.27 21.69 6.78
N ILE A 182 2.25 23.00 6.46
CA ILE A 182 1.31 23.92 7.09
C ILE A 182 -0.11 23.52 6.63
N PRO A 183 -1.10 23.37 7.53
CA PRO A 183 -2.40 22.76 7.20
C PRO A 183 -3.12 23.35 5.98
N ASN A 184 -3.03 24.67 5.76
CA ASN A 184 -3.64 25.36 4.62
C ASN A 184 -3.02 25.00 3.25
N TYR A 185 -1.91 24.26 3.23
CA TYR A 185 -1.17 23.82 2.04
C TYR A 185 -0.99 22.30 2.03
N SER A 186 -2.01 21.58 2.50
CA SER A 186 -2.01 20.11 2.62
C SER A 186 -2.97 19.43 1.64
N SER A 187 -3.35 20.11 0.55
CA SER A 187 -4.19 19.49 -0.47
C SER A 187 -3.38 18.46 -1.29
N PRO A 188 -4.05 17.50 -1.97
CA PRO A 188 -3.36 16.54 -2.83
C PRO A 188 -2.47 17.20 -3.90
N ASP A 189 -2.92 18.32 -4.47
CA ASP A 189 -2.16 19.07 -5.48
C ASP A 189 -0.94 19.79 -4.86
N ASP A 190 -1.04 20.28 -3.62
CA ASP A 190 0.12 20.82 -2.89
C ASP A 190 1.20 19.74 -2.70
N LEU A 191 0.79 18.53 -2.28
CA LEU A 191 1.69 17.39 -2.12
C LEU A 191 2.38 17.03 -3.44
N GLU A 192 1.62 16.94 -4.54
CA GLU A 192 2.18 16.62 -5.85
C GLU A 192 3.19 17.68 -6.31
N ARG A 193 2.89 18.96 -6.08
CA ARG A 193 3.81 20.07 -6.38
C ARG A 193 5.07 20.01 -5.53
N PHE A 194 4.95 19.88 -4.21
CA PHE A 194 6.10 19.87 -3.29
C PHE A 194 7.01 18.67 -3.50
N ASN A 195 6.46 17.52 -3.85
CA ASN A 195 7.23 16.33 -4.16
C ASN A 195 8.03 16.50 -5.49
N ALA A 196 7.43 17.11 -6.53
CA ALA A 196 8.14 17.39 -7.77
C ALA A 196 9.23 18.46 -7.60
N LEU A 197 9.02 19.41 -6.69
CA LEU A 197 10.02 20.41 -6.31
C LEU A 197 11.20 19.83 -5.51
N GLY A 198 11.11 18.59 -5.02
CA GLY A 198 12.15 17.99 -4.18
C GLY A 198 12.18 18.53 -2.75
N VAL A 199 11.03 18.98 -2.21
CA VAL A 199 10.93 19.58 -0.86
C VAL A 199 10.03 18.81 0.11
N SER A 200 9.31 17.79 -0.37
CA SER A 200 8.45 16.95 0.46
C SER A 200 8.26 15.57 -0.17
N GLN A 201 7.76 14.60 0.57
CA GLN A 201 7.40 13.29 0.04
C GLN A 201 6.22 12.70 0.80
N TYR A 202 5.52 11.77 0.17
CA TYR A 202 4.52 10.96 0.87
C TYR A 202 5.17 9.70 1.41
N GLY A 203 5.37 9.65 2.73
CA GLY A 203 6.13 8.59 3.38
C GLY A 203 5.35 7.34 3.71
N GLN A 204 4.10 7.14 3.27
CA GLN A 204 3.37 5.98 3.80
C GLN A 204 3.03 6.18 5.28
N MET A 205 2.88 5.06 5.96
CA MET A 205 3.13 4.85 7.38
C MET A 205 4.51 4.22 7.53
N THR A 206 4.79 3.15 6.77
CA THR A 206 5.97 2.28 6.96
C THR A 206 7.01 2.37 5.85
N ALA A 207 6.68 3.05 4.74
CA ALA A 207 7.60 3.28 3.62
C ALA A 207 8.73 4.25 4.00
N GLY A 208 8.36 5.47 4.36
CA GLY A 208 9.27 6.55 4.74
C GLY A 208 9.75 6.49 6.18
N SER A 209 9.27 5.54 7.00
CA SER A 209 9.77 5.26 8.35
C SER A 209 10.64 4.01 8.43
N PHE A 210 10.90 3.37 7.28
CA PHE A 210 11.83 2.25 7.15
C PHE A 210 11.42 1.03 8.00
N MET A 211 10.16 0.60 7.90
CA MET A 211 9.68 -0.56 8.66
C MET A 211 8.58 -1.37 7.96
N TYR A 212 8.55 -1.36 6.63
CA TYR A 212 7.63 -2.19 5.87
C TYR A 212 8.20 -3.61 5.76
N ILE A 213 7.36 -4.63 5.95
CA ILE A 213 7.76 -6.05 5.99
C ILE A 213 6.99 -6.89 4.97
N GLY A 214 6.57 -6.25 3.88
CA GLY A 214 5.73 -6.89 2.89
C GLY A 214 4.26 -7.02 3.34
N PRO A 215 3.50 -7.92 2.69
CA PRO A 215 2.05 -7.96 2.82
C PRO A 215 1.54 -8.65 4.09
N GLN A 216 2.42 -9.31 4.87
CA GLN A 216 2.04 -10.01 6.11
C GLN A 216 1.29 -9.09 7.08
N GLY A 217 1.69 -7.81 7.18
CA GLY A 217 1.01 -6.85 8.05
C GLY A 217 -0.46 -6.63 7.69
N ILE A 218 -0.79 -6.67 6.39
CA ILE A 218 -2.18 -6.55 5.92
C ILE A 218 -2.93 -7.86 6.16
N VAL A 219 -2.32 -9.02 5.86
CA VAL A 219 -2.93 -10.33 6.16
C VAL A 219 -3.32 -10.42 7.64
N HIS A 220 -2.39 -10.12 8.55
CA HIS A 220 -2.68 -10.13 9.99
C HIS A 220 -3.79 -9.14 10.38
N GLY A 221 -3.71 -7.88 9.91
CA GLY A 221 -4.74 -6.87 10.22
C GLY A 221 -6.13 -7.28 9.74
N THR A 222 -6.23 -7.87 8.55
CA THR A 222 -7.49 -8.39 8.01
C THR A 222 -7.96 -9.64 8.76
N THR A 223 -7.06 -10.56 9.13
CA THR A 223 -7.40 -11.72 9.96
C THR A 223 -8.05 -11.28 11.27
N ILE A 224 -7.42 -10.34 11.98
CA ILE A 224 -7.95 -9.81 13.25
C ILE A 224 -9.30 -9.12 13.05
N THR A 225 -9.46 -8.37 11.94
CA THR A 225 -10.73 -7.71 11.62
C THR A 225 -11.84 -8.74 11.40
N VAL A 226 -11.61 -9.74 10.54
CA VAL A 226 -12.59 -10.79 10.21
C VAL A 226 -12.91 -11.67 11.43
N MET A 227 -11.90 -12.06 12.22
CA MET A 227 -12.11 -12.83 13.45
C MET A 227 -12.97 -12.07 14.46
N ASN A 228 -12.71 -10.77 14.67
CA ASN A 228 -13.50 -9.97 15.59
C ASN A 228 -14.90 -9.65 15.04
N ALA A 229 -15.05 -9.45 13.73
CA ALA A 229 -16.36 -9.34 13.09
C ALA A 229 -17.20 -10.61 13.33
N PHE A 230 -16.63 -11.81 13.16
CA PHE A 230 -17.32 -13.06 13.51
C PHE A 230 -17.66 -13.14 14.99
N ARG A 231 -16.75 -12.76 15.90
CA ARG A 231 -17.03 -12.74 17.35
C ARG A 231 -18.18 -11.81 17.74
N LYS A 232 -18.42 -10.74 16.97
CA LYS A 232 -19.56 -9.83 17.21
C LYS A 232 -20.91 -10.45 16.82
N VAL A 233 -20.93 -11.27 15.77
CA VAL A 233 -22.19 -11.72 15.14
C VAL A 233 -22.55 -13.17 15.43
N LEU A 234 -21.56 -14.00 15.77
CA LEU A 234 -21.77 -15.41 16.12
C LEU A 234 -21.98 -15.58 17.62
N ALA A 235 -22.67 -16.67 17.99
CA ALA A 235 -22.81 -17.02 19.40
C ALA A 235 -21.44 -17.37 20.01
N LYS A 236 -21.28 -17.14 21.32
CA LYS A 236 -20.02 -17.45 22.02
C LYS A 236 -19.68 -18.95 21.86
N GLY A 237 -18.53 -19.23 21.24
CA GLY A 237 -18.05 -20.60 20.99
C GLY A 237 -18.49 -21.20 19.65
N GLU A 238 -19.31 -20.50 18.88
CA GLU A 238 -19.65 -20.89 17.51
C GLU A 238 -18.47 -20.64 16.55
N SER A 239 -18.27 -21.56 15.60
CA SER A 239 -17.17 -21.51 14.64
C SER A 239 -17.52 -20.72 13.37
N PRO A 240 -16.56 -19.99 12.76
CA PRO A 240 -16.69 -19.43 11.42
C PRO A 240 -16.73 -20.45 10.27
N ALA A 241 -16.45 -21.74 10.54
CA ALA A 241 -16.45 -22.78 9.52
C ALA A 241 -17.82 -22.88 8.81
N GLY A 242 -17.82 -22.91 7.47
CA GLY A 242 -19.05 -22.89 6.67
C GLY A 242 -19.78 -21.54 6.62
N LYS A 243 -19.25 -20.49 7.26
CA LYS A 243 -19.81 -19.14 7.27
C LYS A 243 -19.17 -18.29 6.17
N ILE A 244 -19.94 -17.41 5.55
CA ILE A 244 -19.48 -16.59 4.41
C ILE A 244 -19.01 -15.22 4.88
N PHE A 245 -17.82 -14.84 4.42
CA PHE A 245 -17.33 -13.47 4.31
C PHE A 245 -17.29 -13.06 2.83
N LEU A 246 -18.16 -12.12 2.42
CA LEU A 246 -18.19 -11.55 1.07
C LEU A 246 -17.47 -10.19 1.07
N THR A 247 -16.54 -10.01 0.12
CA THR A 247 -15.81 -8.75 -0.09
C THR A 247 -15.40 -8.57 -1.55
N ALA A 248 -14.66 -7.50 -1.84
CA ALA A 248 -14.15 -7.16 -3.17
C ALA A 248 -12.74 -6.58 -3.16
N GLY A 249 -12.07 -6.73 -4.30
CA GLY A 249 -10.74 -6.24 -4.61
C GLY A 249 -9.64 -7.26 -4.28
N LEU A 250 -8.76 -7.51 -5.25
CA LEU A 250 -7.56 -8.33 -5.12
C LEU A 250 -6.27 -7.56 -5.44
N GLY A 251 -6.34 -6.23 -5.28
CA GLY A 251 -5.24 -5.29 -5.43
C GLY A 251 -4.16 -5.42 -4.34
N GLY A 252 -3.33 -4.40 -4.17
CA GLY A 252 -2.14 -4.45 -3.29
C GLY A 252 -2.45 -4.88 -1.84
N MET A 253 -3.40 -4.20 -1.19
CA MET A 253 -3.85 -4.51 0.17
C MET A 253 -5.01 -5.51 0.17
N SER A 254 -6.01 -5.31 -0.68
CA SER A 254 -7.24 -6.11 -0.70
C SER A 254 -7.03 -7.57 -1.14
N GLY A 255 -5.93 -7.87 -1.83
CA GLY A 255 -5.51 -9.24 -2.13
C GLY A 255 -5.26 -10.11 -0.90
N ALA A 256 -5.04 -9.52 0.29
CA ALA A 256 -4.82 -10.27 1.52
C ALA A 256 -6.11 -10.86 2.13
N GLN A 257 -7.29 -10.38 1.72
CA GLN A 257 -8.57 -10.78 2.32
C GLN A 257 -8.87 -12.29 2.20
N PRO A 258 -8.69 -12.94 1.03
CA PRO A 258 -8.73 -14.39 0.88
C PRO A 258 -7.90 -15.16 1.91
N LYS A 259 -6.61 -14.83 2.04
CA LYS A 259 -5.70 -15.51 2.95
C LYS A 259 -6.08 -15.28 4.41
N ALA A 260 -6.51 -14.06 4.74
CA ALA A 260 -6.99 -13.71 6.07
C ALA A 260 -8.24 -14.51 6.47
N GLY A 261 -9.18 -14.69 5.54
CA GLY A 261 -10.36 -15.51 5.77
C GLY A 261 -10.05 -17.00 5.95
N ASN A 262 -9.06 -17.54 5.21
CA ASN A 262 -8.56 -18.89 5.44
C ASN A 262 -7.99 -19.05 6.86
N ILE A 263 -7.21 -18.08 7.34
CA ILE A 263 -6.67 -18.09 8.71
C ILE A 263 -7.80 -17.93 9.74
N ALA A 264 -8.81 -17.10 9.45
CA ALA A 264 -9.99 -16.93 10.30
C ALA A 264 -10.94 -18.14 10.28
N GLY A 265 -10.75 -19.08 9.35
CA GLY A 265 -11.51 -20.32 9.25
C GLY A 265 -12.88 -20.19 8.60
N CYS A 266 -13.07 -19.28 7.64
CA CYS A 266 -14.35 -19.07 6.97
C CYS A 266 -14.30 -19.34 5.45
N ILE A 267 -15.46 -19.30 4.81
CA ILE A 267 -15.58 -19.24 3.34
C ILE A 267 -15.43 -17.77 2.95
N THR A 268 -14.38 -17.44 2.20
CA THR A 268 -14.18 -16.10 1.67
C THR A 268 -14.55 -16.06 0.20
N ILE A 269 -15.37 -15.09 -0.19
CA ILE A 269 -15.69 -14.80 -1.57
C ILE A 269 -15.20 -13.39 -1.84
N CYS A 270 -14.23 -13.24 -2.74
CA CYS A 270 -13.65 -11.95 -3.10
C CYS A 270 -13.83 -11.69 -4.58
N ALA A 271 -14.66 -10.71 -4.94
CA ALA A 271 -14.84 -10.32 -6.33
C ALA A 271 -13.67 -9.45 -6.83
N GLU A 272 -13.23 -9.69 -8.05
CA GLU A 272 -12.22 -8.88 -8.74
C GLU A 272 -12.54 -8.85 -10.24
N VAL A 273 -12.64 -7.64 -10.80
CA VAL A 273 -12.94 -7.47 -12.23
C VAL A 273 -11.70 -7.65 -13.12
N ASN A 274 -10.50 -7.42 -12.58
CA ASN A 274 -9.25 -7.60 -13.30
C ASN A 274 -8.77 -9.06 -13.19
N PRO A 275 -8.89 -9.88 -14.26
CA PRO A 275 -8.49 -11.28 -14.21
C PRO A 275 -7.01 -11.46 -13.85
N ASN A 276 -6.13 -10.55 -14.27
CA ASN A 276 -4.71 -10.63 -13.95
C ASN A 276 -4.43 -10.49 -12.45
N ALA A 277 -5.21 -9.65 -11.75
CA ALA A 277 -5.08 -9.51 -10.31
C ALA A 277 -5.54 -10.79 -9.59
N ALA A 278 -6.68 -11.35 -10.01
CA ALA A 278 -7.19 -12.61 -9.46
C ALA A 278 -6.21 -13.79 -9.69
N THR A 279 -5.76 -13.99 -10.93
CA THR A 279 -4.79 -15.03 -11.30
C THR A 279 -3.50 -14.89 -10.50
N LYS A 280 -2.96 -13.68 -10.38
CA LYS A 280 -1.77 -13.42 -9.58
C LYS A 280 -1.94 -13.83 -8.11
N ARG A 281 -3.09 -13.58 -7.50
CA ARG A 281 -3.34 -14.00 -6.09
C ARG A 281 -3.51 -15.51 -5.95
N HIS A 282 -4.07 -16.16 -6.96
CA HIS A 282 -4.13 -17.62 -6.99
C HIS A 282 -2.73 -18.25 -7.11
N GLU A 283 -1.90 -17.78 -8.03
CA GLU A 283 -0.52 -18.24 -8.21
C GLU A 283 0.34 -18.05 -6.94
N GLN A 284 0.04 -17.01 -6.15
CA GLN A 284 0.68 -16.76 -4.86
C GLN A 284 0.21 -17.69 -3.73
N GLY A 285 -0.81 -18.53 -3.96
CA GLY A 285 -1.44 -19.36 -2.92
C GLY A 285 -2.20 -18.54 -1.87
N TRP A 286 -2.66 -17.34 -2.24
CA TRP A 286 -3.50 -16.50 -1.39
C TRP A 286 -4.99 -16.72 -1.65
N VAL A 287 -5.33 -17.14 -2.87
CA VAL A 287 -6.66 -17.58 -3.29
C VAL A 287 -6.59 -19.06 -3.65
N ASP A 288 -7.58 -19.85 -3.20
CA ASP A 288 -7.62 -21.30 -3.46
C ASP A 288 -8.29 -21.63 -4.80
N VAL A 289 -9.37 -20.91 -5.16
CA VAL A 289 -10.18 -21.19 -6.34
C VAL A 289 -10.48 -19.91 -7.14
N LEU A 290 -10.34 -19.97 -8.46
CA LEU A 290 -10.83 -18.95 -9.39
C LEU A 290 -12.14 -19.41 -10.03
N ILE A 291 -13.13 -18.53 -10.09
CA ILE A 291 -14.41 -18.76 -10.76
C ILE A 291 -14.79 -17.51 -11.55
N ASP A 292 -15.19 -17.64 -12.80
CA ASP A 292 -15.65 -16.54 -13.67
C ASP A 292 -17.13 -16.67 -14.06
N ASN A 293 -17.81 -17.70 -13.59
CA ASN A 293 -19.22 -17.98 -13.84
C ASN A 293 -20.06 -17.95 -12.56
N MET A 294 -21.20 -17.26 -12.59
CA MET A 294 -22.05 -17.09 -11.40
C MET A 294 -22.73 -18.39 -10.93
N ASP A 295 -23.18 -19.25 -11.85
CA ASP A 295 -23.82 -20.52 -11.50
C ASP A 295 -22.82 -21.47 -10.84
N ASP A 296 -21.59 -21.49 -11.35
CA ASP A 296 -20.48 -22.25 -10.75
C ASP A 296 -20.12 -21.70 -9.35
N LEU A 297 -20.12 -20.37 -9.17
CA LEU A 297 -19.90 -19.74 -7.87
C LEU A 297 -20.96 -20.18 -6.86
N ILE A 298 -22.24 -20.15 -7.24
CA ILE A 298 -23.35 -20.58 -6.39
C ILE A 298 -23.18 -22.06 -6.00
N ALA A 299 -22.91 -22.93 -6.98
CA ALA A 299 -22.73 -24.36 -6.74
C ALA A 299 -21.56 -24.62 -5.79
N ARG A 300 -20.41 -23.95 -6.03
CA ARG A 300 -19.21 -24.07 -5.19
C ARG A 300 -19.45 -23.62 -3.76
N VAL A 301 -20.15 -22.49 -3.57
CA VAL A 301 -20.43 -21.91 -2.26
C VAL A 301 -21.41 -22.78 -1.48
N ARG A 302 -22.45 -23.32 -2.12
CA ARG A 302 -23.38 -24.25 -1.47
C ARG A 302 -22.64 -25.50 -0.96
N ASN A 303 -21.76 -26.07 -1.79
CA ASN A 303 -20.95 -27.22 -1.40
C ASN A 303 -19.99 -26.89 -0.24
N ALA A 304 -19.28 -25.76 -0.28
CA ALA A 304 -18.42 -25.33 0.83
C ALA A 304 -19.18 -25.16 2.14
N LYS A 305 -20.40 -24.59 2.09
CA LYS A 305 -21.25 -24.43 3.28
C LYS A 305 -21.64 -25.78 3.87
N GLU A 306 -22.07 -26.72 3.03
CA GLU A 306 -22.47 -28.06 3.46
C GLU A 306 -21.31 -28.81 4.12
N GLN A 307 -20.12 -28.70 3.56
CA GLN A 307 -18.92 -29.35 4.07
C GLN A 307 -18.21 -28.56 5.19
N SER A 308 -18.75 -27.39 5.58
CA SER A 308 -18.12 -26.47 6.53
C SER A 308 -16.66 -26.15 6.18
N GLU A 309 -16.39 -25.98 4.89
CA GLU A 309 -15.04 -25.76 4.37
C GLU A 309 -14.46 -24.42 4.80
N VAL A 310 -13.13 -24.39 4.88
CA VAL A 310 -12.33 -23.18 4.87
C VAL A 310 -11.76 -23.05 3.47
N VAL A 311 -12.31 -22.11 2.70
CA VAL A 311 -11.89 -21.90 1.30
C VAL A 311 -12.02 -20.44 0.92
N SER A 312 -11.07 -19.97 0.14
CA SER A 312 -11.11 -18.67 -0.51
C SER A 312 -11.37 -18.81 -2.02
N ILE A 313 -12.39 -18.09 -2.48
CA ILE A 313 -12.86 -18.10 -3.86
C ILE A 313 -12.72 -16.67 -4.40
N ALA A 314 -11.92 -16.49 -5.46
CA ALA A 314 -11.95 -15.26 -6.23
C ALA A 314 -12.98 -15.40 -7.36
N TYR A 315 -13.95 -14.49 -7.36
CA TYR A 315 -14.89 -14.37 -8.47
C TYR A 315 -14.38 -13.32 -9.47
N ILE A 316 -14.08 -13.74 -10.69
CA ILE A 316 -13.66 -12.86 -11.77
C ILE A 316 -14.90 -12.20 -12.36
N GLY A 317 -15.26 -11.04 -11.81
CA GLY A 317 -16.51 -10.34 -12.11
C GLY A 317 -16.79 -9.22 -11.11
N ASN A 318 -17.95 -8.58 -11.25
CA ASN A 318 -18.31 -7.46 -10.40
C ASN A 318 -18.95 -7.92 -9.08
N VAL A 319 -18.54 -7.36 -7.94
CA VAL A 319 -19.08 -7.72 -6.62
C VAL A 319 -20.59 -7.50 -6.52
N VAL A 320 -21.12 -6.53 -7.25
CA VAL A 320 -22.56 -6.21 -7.25
C VAL A 320 -23.38 -7.39 -7.80
N GLU A 321 -22.83 -8.15 -8.74
CA GLU A 321 -23.49 -9.35 -9.28
C GLU A 321 -23.65 -10.43 -8.20
N ILE A 322 -22.64 -10.62 -7.34
CA ILE A 322 -22.70 -11.57 -6.23
C ILE A 322 -23.74 -11.12 -5.22
N TRP A 323 -23.71 -9.84 -4.80
CA TRP A 323 -24.68 -9.32 -3.84
C TRP A 323 -26.12 -9.47 -4.33
N GLU A 324 -26.40 -9.12 -5.59
CA GLU A 324 -27.74 -9.24 -6.18
C GLU A 324 -28.14 -10.71 -6.31
N ARG A 325 -27.29 -11.56 -6.90
CA ARG A 325 -27.61 -12.97 -7.13
C ARG A 325 -27.76 -13.78 -5.83
N PHE A 326 -26.93 -13.53 -4.83
CA PHE A 326 -27.01 -14.25 -3.56
C PHE A 326 -28.29 -13.91 -2.79
N PHE A 327 -28.80 -12.69 -2.96
CA PHE A 327 -30.10 -12.32 -2.40
C PHE A 327 -31.23 -13.10 -3.08
N GLU A 328 -31.19 -13.23 -4.40
CA GLU A 328 -32.21 -13.97 -5.16
C GLU A 328 -32.17 -15.49 -4.92
N GLU A 329 -31.01 -16.04 -4.57
CA GLU A 329 -30.79 -17.47 -4.29
C GLU A 329 -30.90 -17.84 -2.80
N ASP A 330 -31.32 -16.91 -1.95
CA ASP A 330 -31.40 -17.05 -0.49
C ASP A 330 -30.08 -17.54 0.16
N ILE A 331 -28.93 -17.12 -0.40
CA ILE A 331 -27.60 -17.46 0.13
C ILE A 331 -27.23 -16.45 1.21
N TYR A 332 -27.42 -16.85 2.47
CA TYR A 332 -27.09 -15.99 3.61
C TYR A 332 -25.60 -15.69 3.73
N ILE A 333 -25.26 -14.40 3.72
CA ILE A 333 -23.93 -13.84 3.96
C ILE A 333 -23.83 -13.42 5.42
N HIS A 334 -22.79 -13.87 6.12
CA HIS A 334 -22.64 -13.55 7.54
C HIS A 334 -21.93 -12.21 7.73
N LEU A 335 -20.80 -12.05 7.04
CA LEU A 335 -20.01 -10.83 7.03
C LEU A 335 -19.94 -10.27 5.60
N GLY A 336 -20.22 -8.99 5.46
CA GLY A 336 -20.08 -8.23 4.22
C GLY A 336 -19.10 -7.09 4.37
N SER A 337 -18.26 -6.85 3.37
CA SER A 337 -17.44 -5.65 3.29
C SER A 337 -17.11 -5.30 1.83
N ASP A 338 -16.31 -4.27 1.62
CA ASP A 338 -15.79 -3.86 0.32
C ASP A 338 -14.39 -3.25 0.51
N GLN A 339 -13.44 -3.64 -0.33
CA GLN A 339 -12.09 -3.06 -0.33
C GLN A 339 -11.64 -2.69 -1.76
N THR A 340 -12.60 -2.28 -2.60
CA THR A 340 -12.31 -1.58 -3.86
C THR A 340 -11.65 -0.21 -3.59
N SER A 341 -11.08 0.44 -4.61
CA SER A 341 -10.31 1.68 -4.41
C SER A 341 -11.17 2.94 -4.56
N LEU A 342 -12.20 3.07 -3.73
CA LEU A 342 -13.15 4.21 -3.72
C LEU A 342 -12.57 5.53 -3.19
N HIS A 343 -11.29 5.56 -2.80
CA HIS A 343 -10.54 6.81 -2.61
C HIS A 343 -10.14 7.47 -3.95
N ASN A 344 -10.21 6.73 -5.07
CA ASN A 344 -9.99 7.25 -6.43
C ASN A 344 -10.92 6.57 -7.46
N PRO A 345 -12.25 6.71 -7.32
CA PRO A 345 -13.20 5.94 -8.11
C PRO A 345 -13.19 6.31 -9.60
N TRP A 346 -12.81 7.55 -9.92
CA TRP A 346 -12.86 8.08 -11.29
C TRP A 346 -11.63 7.75 -12.14
N SER A 347 -10.61 7.12 -11.57
CA SER A 347 -9.36 6.77 -12.28
C SER A 347 -9.11 5.26 -12.28
N GLY A 348 -10.17 4.46 -12.38
CA GLY A 348 -10.07 2.99 -12.38
C GLY A 348 -9.94 2.36 -11.00
N GLY A 349 -10.38 3.05 -9.94
CA GLY A 349 -10.44 2.50 -8.58
C GLY A 349 -11.70 1.67 -8.29
N TYR A 350 -12.79 1.91 -9.03
CA TYR A 350 -14.06 1.20 -8.95
C TYR A 350 -14.62 1.01 -10.36
N TYR A 351 -15.13 -0.19 -10.67
CA TYR A 351 -15.56 -0.53 -12.03
C TYR A 351 -17.07 -0.70 -12.09
N PRO A 352 -17.73 -0.16 -13.12
CA PRO A 352 -19.17 -0.27 -13.27
C PRO A 352 -19.63 -1.71 -13.56
N ILE A 353 -20.80 -2.07 -13.05
CA ILE A 353 -21.44 -3.36 -13.37
C ILE A 353 -22.03 -3.30 -14.79
N GLY A 354 -21.97 -4.43 -15.52
CA GLY A 354 -22.51 -4.55 -16.87
C GLY A 354 -21.56 -4.11 -17.99
N LEU A 355 -20.35 -3.68 -17.65
CA LEU A 355 -19.24 -3.49 -18.59
C LEU A 355 -18.11 -4.46 -18.24
N SER A 356 -17.41 -4.95 -19.26
CA SER A 356 -16.19 -5.72 -19.04
C SER A 356 -15.08 -4.82 -18.47
N TYR A 357 -14.01 -5.42 -17.94
CA TYR A 357 -12.84 -4.67 -17.47
C TYR A 357 -12.21 -3.82 -18.60
N ASP A 358 -12.08 -4.39 -19.80
CA ASP A 358 -11.48 -3.71 -20.95
C ASP A 358 -12.40 -2.61 -21.51
N ASP A 359 -13.71 -2.84 -21.56
CA ASP A 359 -14.67 -1.82 -21.96
C ASP A 359 -14.71 -0.67 -20.96
N SER A 360 -14.62 -0.98 -19.66
CA SER A 360 -14.54 0.03 -18.59
C SER A 360 -13.29 0.88 -18.70
N ASN A 361 -12.12 0.28 -19.00
CA ASN A 361 -10.88 1.01 -19.22
C ASN A 361 -10.92 1.86 -20.50
N THR A 362 -11.57 1.35 -21.54
CA THR A 362 -11.82 2.10 -22.78
C THR A 362 -12.71 3.31 -22.50
N LEU A 363 -13.81 3.13 -21.78
CA LEU A 363 -14.72 4.20 -21.40
C LEU A 363 -14.03 5.24 -20.50
N LEU A 364 -13.25 4.79 -19.53
CA LEU A 364 -12.46 5.68 -18.67
C LEU A 364 -11.50 6.58 -19.47
N ARG A 365 -10.91 6.05 -20.55
CA ARG A 365 -10.00 6.82 -21.42
C ARG A 365 -10.76 7.76 -22.35
N ASP A 366 -11.80 7.25 -22.99
CA ASP A 366 -12.46 7.91 -24.13
C ASP A 366 -13.58 8.86 -23.69
N ASP A 367 -14.29 8.55 -22.61
CA ASP A 367 -15.31 9.39 -22.00
C ASP A 367 -15.34 9.25 -20.46
N PRO A 368 -14.41 9.94 -19.75
CA PRO A 368 -14.34 9.90 -18.28
C PRO A 368 -15.63 10.36 -17.59
N SER A 369 -16.44 11.20 -18.24
CA SER A 369 -17.71 11.67 -17.69
C SER A 369 -18.74 10.54 -17.69
N ALA A 370 -18.88 9.84 -18.82
CA ALA A 370 -19.75 8.68 -18.90
C ALA A 370 -19.30 7.55 -17.96
N PHE A 371 -17.99 7.31 -17.85
CA PHE A 371 -17.45 6.35 -16.88
C PHE A 371 -17.88 6.68 -15.44
N LYS A 372 -17.76 7.95 -15.04
CA LYS A 372 -18.19 8.43 -13.72
C LYS A 372 -19.69 8.20 -13.49
N ASP A 373 -20.53 8.46 -14.48
CA ASP A 373 -21.97 8.25 -14.37
C ASP A 373 -22.32 6.77 -14.17
N GLU A 374 -21.64 5.86 -14.88
CA GLU A 374 -21.81 4.41 -14.71
C GLU A 374 -21.30 3.90 -13.36
N VAL A 375 -20.18 4.44 -12.86
CA VAL A 375 -19.70 4.16 -11.50
C VAL A 375 -20.74 4.57 -10.47
N GLN A 376 -21.30 5.77 -10.57
CA GLN A 376 -22.33 6.24 -9.63
C GLN A 376 -23.61 5.40 -9.69
N LYS A 377 -24.05 4.97 -10.88
CA LYS A 377 -25.17 4.01 -11.03
C LYS A 377 -24.87 2.69 -10.32
N THR A 378 -23.65 2.19 -10.46
CA THR A 378 -23.20 0.95 -9.84
C THR A 378 -23.15 1.07 -8.32
N LEU A 379 -22.65 2.17 -7.77
CA LEU A 379 -22.63 2.42 -6.32
C LEU A 379 -24.03 2.42 -5.71
N ARG A 380 -25.02 3.03 -6.39
CA ARG A 380 -26.42 2.97 -5.95
C ARG A 380 -26.96 1.55 -5.92
N ARG A 381 -26.68 0.73 -6.94
CA ARG A 381 -27.07 -0.69 -6.97
C ARG A 381 -26.39 -1.50 -5.87
N HIS A 382 -25.09 -1.30 -5.68
CA HIS A 382 -24.32 -1.95 -4.62
C HIS A 382 -24.93 -1.67 -3.24
N ALA A 383 -25.18 -0.40 -2.93
CA ALA A 383 -25.81 0.00 -1.66
C ALA A 383 -27.21 -0.62 -1.48
N ILE A 384 -28.04 -0.66 -2.53
CA ILE A 384 -29.37 -1.31 -2.46
C ILE A 384 -29.22 -2.79 -2.10
N ALA A 385 -28.28 -3.50 -2.72
CA ALA A 385 -28.07 -4.92 -2.45
C ALA A 385 -27.53 -5.16 -1.03
N VAL A 386 -26.57 -4.34 -0.56
CA VAL A 386 -26.09 -4.37 0.83
C VAL A 386 -27.23 -4.11 1.82
N ASN A 387 -28.08 -3.11 1.56
CA ASN A 387 -29.25 -2.81 2.39
C ASN A 387 -30.20 -4.00 2.52
N LYS A 388 -30.46 -4.72 1.42
CA LYS A 388 -31.30 -5.92 1.41
C LYS A 388 -30.70 -7.04 2.27
N HIS A 389 -29.42 -7.34 2.10
CA HIS A 389 -28.73 -8.38 2.90
C HIS A 389 -28.65 -8.01 4.38
N ASN A 390 -28.38 -6.74 4.69
CA ASN A 390 -28.36 -6.27 6.07
C ASN A 390 -29.73 -6.37 6.74
N ALA A 391 -30.82 -6.05 6.03
CA ALA A 391 -32.19 -6.25 6.51
C ALA A 391 -32.50 -7.73 6.80
N SER A 392 -31.81 -8.67 6.13
CA SER A 392 -31.88 -10.10 6.38
C SER A 392 -30.91 -10.61 7.47
N GLY A 393 -30.10 -9.72 8.07
CA GLY A 393 -29.20 -10.05 9.19
C GLY A 393 -27.70 -10.03 8.88
N THR A 394 -27.29 -9.79 7.63
CA THR A 394 -25.86 -9.68 7.29
C THR A 394 -25.22 -8.50 8.00
N TYR A 395 -24.08 -8.75 8.66
CA TYR A 395 -23.28 -7.68 9.25
C TYR A 395 -22.35 -7.11 8.18
N PHE A 396 -22.66 -5.89 7.74
CA PHE A 396 -21.82 -5.14 6.79
C PHE A 396 -20.98 -4.09 7.53
N PHE A 397 -19.71 -3.97 7.15
CA PHE A 397 -18.82 -2.94 7.67
C PHE A 397 -17.96 -2.33 6.55
N ASP A 398 -17.74 -1.02 6.60
CA ASP A 398 -16.88 -0.30 5.66
C ASP A 398 -15.40 -0.51 6.02
N TYR A 399 -14.56 -0.89 5.05
CA TYR A 399 -13.14 -1.19 5.28
C TYR A 399 -12.24 0.08 5.25
N GLY A 400 -12.81 1.27 5.42
CA GLY A 400 -12.09 2.54 5.35
C GLY A 400 -11.63 2.88 3.93
N ASN A 401 -12.31 2.36 2.90
CA ASN A 401 -11.97 2.59 1.49
C ASN A 401 -12.78 3.71 0.83
N ALA A 402 -13.57 4.44 1.63
CA ALA A 402 -14.53 5.48 1.21
C ALA A 402 -15.79 4.97 0.50
N PHE A 403 -16.15 3.69 0.65
CA PHE A 403 -17.36 3.14 0.04
C PHE A 403 -18.63 3.90 0.44
N LEU A 404 -18.88 4.06 1.74
CA LEU A 404 -20.08 4.76 2.21
C LEU A 404 -20.10 6.24 1.79
N LEU A 405 -18.94 6.88 1.76
CA LEU A 405 -18.80 8.27 1.34
C LEU A 405 -19.10 8.46 -0.16
N GLU A 406 -18.57 7.61 -1.02
CA GLU A 406 -18.83 7.71 -2.46
C GLU A 406 -20.24 7.25 -2.82
N CYS A 407 -20.80 6.26 -2.10
CA CYS A 407 -22.21 5.91 -2.19
C CYS A 407 -23.11 7.09 -1.84
N SER A 408 -22.85 7.82 -0.75
CA SER A 408 -23.66 8.99 -0.37
C SER A 408 -23.55 10.13 -1.39
N ARG A 409 -22.34 10.39 -1.92
CA ARG A 409 -22.11 11.34 -3.02
C ARG A 409 -22.85 10.95 -4.30
N ALA A 410 -23.02 9.64 -4.57
CA ALA A 410 -23.79 9.11 -5.68
C ALA A 410 -25.32 9.12 -5.42
N GLY A 411 -25.77 9.57 -4.24
CA GLY A 411 -27.18 9.60 -3.86
C GLY A 411 -27.75 8.24 -3.44
N ALA A 412 -26.90 7.32 -2.98
CA ALA A 412 -27.33 6.03 -2.46
C ALA A 412 -27.87 6.13 -1.02
N ASP A 413 -28.75 5.21 -0.66
CA ASP A 413 -29.43 5.16 0.63
C ASP A 413 -28.55 4.54 1.75
N VAL A 414 -27.46 5.22 2.09
CA VAL A 414 -26.44 4.78 3.07
C VAL A 414 -26.32 5.69 4.29
N MET A 415 -27.05 6.81 4.31
CA MET A 415 -27.08 7.75 5.44
C MET A 415 -28.03 7.24 6.53
N ALA A 416 -27.65 7.42 7.80
CA ALA A 416 -28.54 7.20 8.93
C ALA A 416 -29.60 8.31 9.03
N ASP A 417 -30.64 8.08 9.83
CA ASP A 417 -31.78 8.98 9.99
C ASP A 417 -31.39 10.39 10.47
N ASN A 418 -30.26 10.53 11.17
CA ASN A 418 -29.77 11.81 11.64
C ASN A 418 -29.12 12.67 10.54
N GLY A 419 -28.94 12.12 9.32
CA GLY A 419 -28.34 12.81 8.17
C GLY A 419 -26.86 13.14 8.32
N ILE A 420 -26.20 12.68 9.39
CA ILE A 420 -24.79 12.95 9.69
C ILE A 420 -23.97 11.66 9.57
N ASP A 421 -24.46 10.59 10.19
CA ASP A 421 -23.76 9.31 10.22
C ASP A 421 -24.20 8.42 9.04
N PHE A 422 -23.43 7.37 8.78
CA PHE A 422 -23.82 6.30 7.88
C PHE A 422 -24.57 5.18 8.63
N LYS A 423 -25.40 4.43 7.91
CA LYS A 423 -26.10 3.23 8.44
C LYS A 423 -25.13 2.15 8.89
N TYR A 424 -23.98 2.07 8.25
CA TYR A 424 -22.95 1.08 8.51
C TYR A 424 -21.72 1.76 9.11
N GLN A 425 -21.08 1.08 10.07
CA GLN A 425 -19.88 1.59 10.70
C GLN A 425 -18.64 1.15 9.92
N SER A 426 -17.56 1.93 10.03
CA SER A 426 -16.25 1.46 9.57
C SER A 426 -15.69 0.41 10.52
N TYR A 427 -14.84 -0.48 9.99
CA TYR A 427 -14.13 -1.48 10.78
C TYR A 427 -13.29 -0.85 11.90
N VAL A 428 -12.78 0.38 11.72
CA VAL A 428 -12.06 1.09 12.78
C VAL A 428 -13.00 1.48 13.91
N GLN A 429 -14.15 2.06 13.59
CA GLN A 429 -15.09 2.55 14.60
C GLN A 429 -15.74 1.41 15.40
N ASP A 430 -16.08 0.30 14.73
CA ASP A 430 -16.92 -0.74 15.34
C ASP A 430 -16.17 -2.03 15.69
N ILE A 431 -14.98 -2.25 15.12
CA ILE A 431 -14.18 -3.46 15.36
C ILE A 431 -12.86 -3.09 16.02
N LEU A 432 -11.91 -2.52 15.28
CA LEU A 432 -10.53 -2.37 15.78
C LEU A 432 -10.39 -1.36 16.92
N GLY A 433 -11.11 -0.25 16.89
CA GLY A 433 -11.13 0.74 17.98
C GLY A 433 -11.54 0.09 19.30
N PRO A 434 -12.83 -0.27 19.44
CA PRO A 434 -13.37 -0.78 20.70
C PRO A 434 -12.87 -2.16 21.09
N MET A 435 -12.44 -3.02 20.16
CA MET A 435 -12.02 -4.39 20.49
C MET A 435 -10.50 -4.58 20.55
N CYS A 436 -9.70 -3.60 20.10
CA CYS A 436 -8.24 -3.70 20.10
C CYS A 436 -7.58 -2.43 20.63
N PHE A 437 -7.72 -1.31 19.91
CA PHE A 437 -6.93 -0.10 20.17
C PHE A 437 -7.24 0.53 21.54
N ASP A 438 -8.50 0.51 21.97
CA ASP A 438 -8.90 1.05 23.28
C ASP A 438 -8.27 0.31 24.47
N TYR A 439 -7.81 -0.93 24.24
CA TYR A 439 -7.10 -1.75 25.21
C TYR A 439 -5.58 -1.75 25.01
N GLY A 440 -5.07 -0.97 24.06
CA GLY A 440 -3.65 -0.90 23.72
C GLY A 440 -3.16 -2.03 22.82
N PHE A 441 -4.04 -2.91 22.31
CA PHE A 441 -3.65 -3.87 21.28
C PHE A 441 -3.45 -3.17 19.96
N GLY A 442 -2.34 -3.43 19.30
CA GLY A 442 -2.02 -2.83 18.02
C GLY A 442 -0.94 -3.62 17.28
N PRO A 443 -0.49 -3.10 16.13
CA PRO A 443 0.51 -3.79 15.32
C PRO A 443 1.86 -3.84 16.04
N PHE A 444 2.17 -4.98 16.66
CA PHE A 444 3.52 -5.32 17.12
C PHE A 444 4.26 -6.03 15.99
N ARG A 445 5.50 -5.62 15.71
CA ARG A 445 6.31 -6.19 14.63
C ARG A 445 7.76 -6.28 15.06
N TRP A 446 8.45 -7.29 14.53
CA TRP A 446 9.89 -7.47 14.71
C TRP A 446 10.52 -7.96 13.41
N VAL A 447 11.84 -7.81 13.32
CA VAL A 447 12.66 -8.31 12.22
C VAL A 447 13.93 -8.91 12.81
N CYS A 448 14.27 -10.12 12.40
CA CYS A 448 15.48 -10.80 12.80
C CYS A 448 16.67 -10.29 11.96
N ALA A 449 17.51 -9.45 12.56
CA ALA A 449 18.60 -8.77 11.86
C ALA A 449 19.75 -9.71 11.41
N SER A 450 19.68 -11.01 11.74
CA SER A 450 20.63 -12.03 11.32
C SER A 450 20.47 -12.47 9.87
N GLY A 451 19.28 -12.26 9.28
CA GLY A 451 18.92 -12.78 7.96
C GLY A 451 18.67 -14.30 7.93
N LYS A 452 18.49 -14.96 9.09
CA LYS A 452 18.23 -16.40 9.20
C LYS A 452 16.76 -16.69 9.45
N SER A 453 16.20 -17.67 8.75
CA SER A 453 14.83 -18.15 8.97
C SER A 453 14.65 -18.73 10.38
N ASP A 454 15.61 -19.51 10.87
CA ASP A 454 15.51 -20.19 12.16
C ASP A 454 15.37 -19.22 13.35
N ASP A 455 15.89 -17.99 13.21
CA ASP A 455 15.68 -16.95 14.22
C ASP A 455 14.23 -16.45 14.21
N LEU A 456 13.58 -16.38 13.05
CA LEU A 456 12.16 -16.05 12.93
C LEU A 456 11.29 -17.15 13.52
N ASP A 457 11.55 -18.41 13.16
CA ASP A 457 10.83 -19.58 13.71
C ASP A 457 10.92 -19.61 15.25
N LYS A 458 12.12 -19.34 15.79
CA LYS A 458 12.32 -19.26 17.23
C LYS A 458 11.59 -18.08 17.86
N THR A 459 11.52 -16.93 17.22
CA THR A 459 10.72 -15.81 17.73
C THR A 459 9.22 -16.07 17.67
N ASP A 460 8.76 -16.84 16.68
CA ASP A 460 7.36 -17.27 16.59
C ASP A 460 7.00 -18.23 17.73
N GLU A 461 7.91 -19.10 18.17
CA GLU A 461 7.70 -19.96 19.35
C GLU A 461 7.70 -19.19 20.68
N ILE A 462 8.41 -18.05 20.74
CA ILE A 462 8.50 -17.22 21.95
C ILE A 462 7.25 -16.36 22.15
N ALA A 463 6.67 -15.86 21.06
CA ALA A 463 5.49 -14.99 21.05
C ALA A 463 4.20 -15.76 21.35
#